data_AF-A0A537ZTS9-F1
#
_entry.id   AF-A0A537ZTS9-F1
#
_cell.length_a   1.000
_cell.length_b   1.000
_cell.length_c   1.000
_cell.angle_alpha   90.00
_cell.angle_beta   90.00
_cell.angle_gamma   90.00
#
_symmetry.space_group_name_H-M   'P 1'
#
loop_
_entity.id
_entity.type
_entity.pdbx_description
1 polymer ?
#
loop_
_entity_poly.entity_id
_entity_poly.type
_entity_poly.pdbx_seq_one_letter_code
_entity_poly.pdbx_strand_id
1 'polypeptide(L)'
;ITRVNVEAAEEVVRQLRLRDIGGIIVIDFIDMARARNRDQVLKTLRKALDADKTKSYVMDVSPLGLVEMTRQNVTDGVREILTKRCPTCDGEGVVESEETVAISVVRRLRDLVEEQPKPEAFLLRVNPKVAAELLRQDSPLHELEERAGKHFHFEGGDALPL
;
A
#
# COMPACT_ATOMS: atom_id res chain seq x y z
N ILE A 1 19.30 -7.11 -20.51
CA ILE A 1 19.45 -6.91 -19.04
C ILE A 1 20.43 -5.78 -18.74
N THR A 2 21.74 -5.95 -18.90
CA THR A 2 22.72 -4.91 -18.51
C THR A 2 22.45 -3.53 -19.12
N ARG A 3 22.11 -3.46 -20.41
CA ARG A 3 21.72 -2.19 -21.05
C ARG A 3 20.52 -1.52 -20.36
N VAL A 4 19.50 -2.29 -20.00
CA VAL A 4 18.28 -1.81 -19.31
C VAL A 4 18.63 -1.29 -17.92
N ASN A 5 19.45 -2.00 -17.15
CA ASN A 5 19.88 -1.53 -15.82
C ASN A 5 20.77 -0.28 -15.91
N VAL A 6 21.56 -0.13 -16.97
CA VAL A 6 22.36 1.08 -17.22
C VAL A 6 21.46 2.28 -17.53
N GLU A 7 20.49 2.11 -18.44
CA GLU A 7 19.47 3.14 -18.72
C GLU A 7 18.65 3.48 -17.46
N ALA A 8 18.27 2.48 -16.68
CA ALA A 8 17.56 2.67 -15.42
C ALA A 8 18.38 3.44 -14.39
N ALA A 9 19.69 3.20 -14.29
CA ALA A 9 20.57 3.93 -13.36
C ALA A 9 20.61 5.43 -13.68
N GLU A 10 20.66 5.81 -14.96
CA GLU A 10 20.61 7.22 -15.38
C GLU A 10 19.23 7.84 -15.08
N GLU A 11 18.16 7.12 -15.38
CA GLU A 11 16.80 7.60 -15.19
C GLU A 11 16.42 7.75 -13.71
N VAL A 12 16.85 6.82 -12.84
CA VAL A 12 16.64 6.92 -11.39
C VAL A 12 17.22 8.23 -10.87
N VAL A 13 18.47 8.57 -11.20
CA VAL A 13 19.10 9.81 -10.73
C VAL A 13 18.41 11.06 -11.31
N ARG A 14 17.92 10.98 -12.55
CA ARG A 14 17.09 12.05 -13.12
C ARG A 14 15.79 12.25 -12.31
N GLN A 15 15.10 11.17 -11.94
CA GLN A 15 13.87 11.22 -11.14
C GLN A 15 14.11 11.70 -9.71
N LEU A 16 15.21 11.30 -9.07
CA LEU A 16 15.57 11.78 -7.74
C LEU A 16 15.66 13.31 -7.70
N ARG A 17 16.29 13.91 -8.72
CA ARG A 17 16.42 15.37 -8.86
C ARG A 17 15.09 16.04 -9.19
N LEU A 18 14.32 15.49 -10.14
CA LEU A 18 13.06 16.10 -10.57
C LEU A 18 11.97 16.06 -9.50
N ARG A 19 11.98 15.05 -8.63
CA ARG A 19 10.98 14.87 -7.58
C ARG A 19 11.46 15.35 -6.20
N ASP A 20 12.71 15.78 -6.13
CA ASP A 20 13.47 16.04 -4.89
C ASP A 20 13.34 14.92 -3.84
N ILE A 21 13.55 13.67 -4.27
CA ILE A 21 13.51 12.52 -3.36
C ILE A 21 14.81 12.47 -2.57
N GLY A 22 14.73 12.48 -1.25
CA GLY A 22 15.87 12.24 -0.36
C GLY A 22 15.57 11.19 0.70
N GLY A 23 16.51 11.01 1.62
CA GLY A 23 16.50 9.94 2.62
C GLY A 23 17.22 8.69 2.14
N ILE A 24 16.82 7.54 2.70
CA ILE A 24 17.34 6.23 2.33
C ILE A 24 16.60 5.77 1.07
N ILE A 25 17.36 5.40 0.04
CA ILE A 25 16.86 4.95 -1.24
C ILE A 25 17.44 3.56 -1.51
N VAL A 26 16.57 2.63 -1.90
CA VAL A 26 16.93 1.26 -2.26
C VAL A 26 16.55 1.02 -3.71
N ILE A 27 17.49 0.56 -4.52
CA ILE A 27 17.29 0.29 -5.95
C ILE A 27 17.50 -1.20 -6.18
N ASP A 28 16.44 -1.87 -6.62
CA ASP A 28 16.46 -3.28 -7.02
C ASP A 28 16.67 -3.38 -8.54
N PHE A 29 17.90 -3.71 -8.95
CA PHE A 29 18.21 -3.90 -10.37
C PHE A 29 17.96 -5.36 -10.77
N ILE A 30 17.58 -5.57 -12.04
CA ILE A 30 17.40 -6.92 -12.59
C ILE A 30 18.67 -7.75 -12.39
N ASP A 31 18.52 -8.99 -11.92
CA ASP A 31 19.62 -9.92 -11.66
C ASP A 31 20.64 -10.02 -12.81
N MET A 32 21.92 -9.95 -12.43
CA MET A 32 23.04 -10.01 -13.38
C MET A 32 24.06 -11.06 -12.92
N ALA A 33 24.22 -12.13 -13.72
CA ALA A 33 25.13 -13.23 -13.40
C ALA A 33 26.62 -12.84 -13.36
N ARG A 34 27.03 -11.81 -14.12
CA ARG A 34 28.45 -11.41 -14.21
C ARG A 34 28.72 -10.18 -13.34
N ALA A 35 29.73 -10.26 -12.46
CA ALA A 35 30.18 -9.14 -11.62
C ALA A 35 30.44 -7.86 -12.44
N ARG A 36 31.15 -7.99 -13.57
CA ARG A 36 31.43 -6.87 -14.48
C ARG A 36 30.19 -6.07 -14.91
N ASN A 37 29.04 -6.73 -15.03
CA ASN A 37 27.81 -6.08 -15.45
C ASN A 37 27.22 -5.25 -14.29
N ARG A 38 27.30 -5.77 -13.05
CA ARG A 38 26.93 -5.04 -11.83
C ARG A 38 27.82 -3.81 -11.66
N ASP A 39 29.13 -3.97 -11.83
CA ASP A 39 30.09 -2.87 -11.73
C ASP A 39 29.81 -1.76 -12.75
N GLN A 40 29.41 -2.14 -13.98
CA GLN A 40 29.02 -1.18 -15.01
C GLN A 40 27.79 -0.37 -14.62
N VAL A 41 26.77 -1.00 -14.02
CA VAL A 41 25.57 -0.32 -13.54
C VAL A 41 25.91 0.63 -12.38
N LEU A 42 26.68 0.17 -11.39
CA LEU A 42 27.13 1.00 -10.27
C LEU A 42 27.98 2.19 -10.71
N LYS A 43 28.87 1.98 -11.69
CA LYS A 43 29.69 3.06 -12.26
C LYS A 43 28.81 4.10 -12.96
N THR A 44 27.78 3.65 -13.67
CA THR A 44 26.82 4.55 -14.34
C THR A 44 26.03 5.34 -13.30
N LEU A 45 25.51 4.68 -12.26
CA LEU A 45 24.79 5.32 -11.16
C LEU A 45 25.63 6.41 -10.48
N ARG A 46 26.87 6.07 -10.09
CA ARG A 46 27.81 7.02 -9.46
C ARG A 46 28.10 8.22 -10.38
N LYS A 47 28.39 7.96 -11.65
CA LYS A 47 28.63 9.03 -12.64
C LYS A 47 27.41 9.94 -12.83
N ALA A 48 26.20 9.39 -12.83
CA ALA A 48 24.98 10.19 -12.94
C ALA A 48 24.76 11.06 -11.70
N LEU A 49 25.11 10.55 -10.51
CA LEU A 49 25.03 11.29 -9.24
C LEU A 49 26.06 12.43 -9.13
N ASP A 50 27.19 12.38 -9.84
CA ASP A 50 28.15 13.50 -9.88
C ASP A 50 27.54 14.81 -10.40
N ALA A 51 26.45 14.71 -11.18
CA ALA A 51 25.70 15.86 -11.67
C ALA A 51 24.56 16.30 -10.73
N ASP A 52 24.35 15.61 -9.60
CA ASP A 52 23.44 16.03 -8.54
C ASP A 52 24.16 16.97 -7.58
N LYS A 53 23.53 18.11 -7.28
CA LYS A 53 24.07 19.11 -6.35
C LYS A 53 23.82 18.72 -4.89
N THR A 54 22.85 17.83 -4.66
CA THR A 54 22.51 17.34 -3.33
C THR A 54 23.49 16.25 -2.91
N LYS A 55 23.98 16.32 -1.68
CA LYS A 55 24.91 15.31 -1.15
C LYS A 55 24.25 13.93 -1.20
N SER A 56 24.93 12.99 -1.84
CA SER A 56 24.51 11.59 -1.91
C SER A 56 25.65 10.65 -1.58
N TYR A 57 25.33 9.50 -1.00
CA TYR A 57 26.28 8.44 -0.70
C TYR A 57 25.73 7.11 -1.18
N VAL A 58 26.46 6.40 -2.03
CA VAL A 58 26.09 5.07 -2.55
C VAL A 58 26.89 4.02 -1.81
N MET A 59 26.19 3.10 -1.15
CA MET A 59 26.77 1.94 -0.50
C MET A 59 27.08 0.83 -1.51
N ASP A 60 27.78 -0.21 -1.07
CA ASP A 60 27.97 -1.39 -1.89
C ASP A 60 26.66 -2.18 -2.04
N VAL A 61 26.63 -3.08 -3.03
CA VAL A 61 25.47 -3.95 -3.27
C VAL A 61 25.28 -4.86 -2.06
N SER A 62 24.07 -4.88 -1.52
CA SER A 62 23.72 -5.73 -0.39
C SER A 62 23.82 -7.21 -0.76
N PRO A 63 23.89 -8.12 0.23
CA PRO A 63 23.87 -9.56 -0.04
C PRO A 63 22.62 -10.03 -0.80
N LEU A 64 21.53 -9.25 -0.75
CA LEU A 64 20.28 -9.49 -1.47
C LEU A 64 20.30 -8.97 -2.91
N GLY A 65 21.39 -8.33 -3.36
CA GLY A 65 21.49 -7.77 -4.71
C GLY A 65 20.99 -6.33 -4.85
N LEU A 66 20.61 -5.68 -3.74
CA LEU A 66 20.06 -4.33 -3.74
C LEU A 66 21.16 -3.27 -3.69
N VAL A 67 20.96 -2.14 -4.36
CA VAL A 67 21.84 -0.97 -4.20
C VAL A 67 21.22 -0.03 -3.19
N GLU A 68 21.95 0.23 -2.11
CA GLU A 68 21.53 1.14 -1.05
C GLU A 68 22.25 2.48 -1.21
N MET A 69 21.52 3.58 -1.05
CA MET A 69 22.11 4.91 -1.05
C MET A 69 21.35 5.87 -0.13
N THR A 70 22.02 6.95 0.26
CA THR A 70 21.37 8.09 0.91
C THR A 70 21.50 9.33 0.04
N ARG A 71 20.48 10.18 0.04
CA ARG A 71 20.50 11.51 -0.56
C ARG A 71 19.96 12.50 0.47
N GLN A 72 20.64 13.61 0.71
CA GLN A 72 20.23 14.59 1.71
C GLN A 72 18.82 15.15 1.41
N ASN A 73 17.95 15.23 2.42
CA ASN A 73 16.69 15.95 2.31
C ASN A 73 16.98 17.46 2.36
N VAL A 74 16.58 18.18 1.31
CA VAL A 74 16.79 19.63 1.21
C VAL A 74 15.47 20.38 1.37
N THR A 75 14.39 19.90 0.74
CA THR A 75 13.06 20.49 0.82
C THR A 75 11.98 19.42 0.95
N ASP A 76 10.72 19.86 1.16
CA ASP A 76 9.56 18.99 0.99
C ASP A 76 9.43 18.64 -0.50
N GLY A 77 9.49 17.35 -0.82
CA GLY A 77 9.51 16.86 -2.19
C GLY A 77 8.23 17.20 -2.97
N VAL A 78 8.28 16.98 -4.29
CA VAL A 78 7.15 17.29 -5.18
C VAL A 78 5.88 16.53 -4.78
N ARG A 79 6.02 15.31 -4.28
CA ARG A 79 4.89 14.49 -3.85
C ARG A 79 4.23 15.11 -2.62
N GLU A 80 5.00 15.54 -1.65
CA GLU A 80 4.52 16.12 -0.39
C GLU A 80 3.74 17.42 -0.65
N ILE A 81 4.18 18.23 -1.62
CA ILE A 81 3.52 19.49 -1.98
C ILE A 81 2.28 19.27 -2.85
N LEU A 82 2.32 18.33 -3.80
CA LEU A 82 1.27 18.16 -4.82
C LEU A 82 0.23 17.10 -4.47
N THR A 83 0.40 16.33 -3.39
CA THR A 83 -0.50 15.22 -3.05
C THR A 83 -1.04 15.34 -1.63
N LYS A 84 -2.16 14.64 -1.39
CA LYS A 84 -2.73 14.44 -0.05
C LYS A 84 -2.82 12.93 0.22
N ARG A 85 -2.89 12.55 1.49
CA ARG A 85 -3.08 11.16 1.90
C ARG A 85 -4.37 10.60 1.29
N CYS A 86 -4.32 9.36 0.79
CA CYS A 86 -5.47 8.72 0.17
C CYS A 86 -6.58 8.56 1.23
N PRO A 87 -7.81 9.07 1.04
CA PRO A 87 -8.86 8.97 2.05
C PRO A 87 -9.42 7.54 2.20
N THR A 88 -9.10 6.63 1.28
CA THR A 88 -9.60 5.26 1.28
C THR A 88 -8.64 4.30 1.97
N CYS A 89 -7.36 4.30 1.56
CA CYS A 89 -6.35 3.38 2.09
C CYS A 89 -5.32 4.05 3.00
N ASP A 90 -5.46 5.35 3.26
CA ASP A 90 -4.55 6.10 4.13
C ASP A 90 -3.07 5.99 3.69
N GLY A 91 -2.83 5.75 2.40
CA GLY A 91 -1.49 5.60 1.83
C GLY A 91 -0.96 4.16 1.75
N GLU A 92 -1.69 3.16 2.25
CA GLU A 92 -1.30 1.73 2.19
C GLU A 92 -1.28 1.16 0.76
N GLY A 93 -2.05 1.77 -0.16
CA GLY A 93 -2.15 1.29 -1.55
C GLY A 93 -3.00 0.03 -1.74
N VAL A 94 -3.58 -0.49 -0.66
CA VAL A 94 -4.49 -1.64 -0.64
C VAL A 94 -5.73 -1.32 0.23
N VAL A 95 -6.84 -2.00 -0.03
CA VAL A 95 -8.07 -1.92 0.77
C VAL A 95 -8.49 -3.33 1.15
N GLU A 96 -9.24 -3.50 2.24
CA GLU A 96 -9.77 -4.80 2.64
C GLU A 96 -10.72 -5.36 1.57
N SER A 97 -10.73 -6.69 1.41
CA SER A 97 -11.69 -7.35 0.53
C SER A 97 -13.09 -7.28 1.12
N GLU A 98 -14.11 -7.34 0.26
CA GLU A 98 -15.51 -7.34 0.66
C GLU A 98 -15.82 -8.43 1.70
N GLU A 99 -15.22 -9.61 1.54
CA GLU A 99 -15.33 -10.74 2.48
C GLU A 99 -14.71 -10.42 3.85
N THR A 100 -13.52 -9.80 3.87
CA THR A 100 -12.84 -9.41 5.12
C THR A 100 -13.68 -8.38 5.87
N VAL A 101 -14.20 -7.39 5.15
CA VAL A 101 -15.08 -6.36 5.72
C VAL A 101 -16.38 -7.00 6.25
N ALA A 102 -16.99 -7.93 5.50
CA ALA A 102 -18.20 -8.64 5.94
C ALA A 102 -17.96 -9.42 7.24
N ILE A 103 -16.85 -10.15 7.35
CA ILE A 103 -16.46 -10.86 8.59
C ILE A 103 -16.28 -9.87 9.75
N SER A 104 -15.64 -8.73 9.50
CA SER A 104 -15.47 -7.66 10.50
C SER A 104 -16.82 -7.10 10.97
N VAL A 105 -17.75 -6.87 10.04
CA VAL A 105 -19.13 -6.45 10.34
C VAL A 105 -19.84 -7.47 11.22
N VAL A 106 -19.78 -8.77 10.90
CA VAL A 106 -20.41 -9.82 11.73
C VAL A 106 -19.81 -9.87 13.15
N ARG A 107 -18.50 -9.72 13.29
CA ARG A 107 -17.84 -9.65 14.61
C ARG A 107 -18.37 -8.47 15.41
N ARG A 108 -18.44 -7.29 14.80
CA ARG A 108 -18.96 -6.09 15.46
C ARG A 108 -20.45 -6.19 15.80
N LEU A 109 -21.24 -6.85 14.95
CA LEU A 109 -22.65 -7.11 15.23
C LEU A 109 -22.85 -8.03 16.43
N ARG A 110 -21.99 -9.05 16.58
CA ARG A 110 -22.00 -9.92 17.75
C ARG A 110 -21.78 -9.12 19.04
N ASP A 111 -20.75 -8.29 19.06
CA ASP A 111 -20.45 -7.44 20.22
C ASP A 111 -21.62 -6.48 20.51
N LEU A 112 -22.20 -5.88 19.47
CA LEU A 112 -23.35 -4.97 19.61
C LEU A 112 -24.59 -5.64 20.20
N VAL A 113 -24.89 -6.88 19.80
CA VAL A 113 -26.01 -7.65 20.35
C VAL A 113 -25.82 -7.95 21.83
N GLU A 114 -24.58 -8.27 22.23
CA GLU A 114 -24.24 -8.52 23.64
C GLU A 114 -24.38 -7.23 24.48
N GLU A 115 -23.93 -6.09 23.95
CA GLU A 115 -24.07 -4.78 24.59
C GLU A 115 -25.52 -4.27 24.65
N GLN A 116 -26.31 -4.54 23.60
CA GLN A 116 -27.68 -4.04 23.44
C GLN A 116 -28.65 -5.19 23.16
N PRO A 117 -29.08 -5.95 24.19
CA PRO A 117 -29.93 -7.12 23.98
C PRO A 117 -31.42 -6.79 23.75
N LYS A 118 -31.85 -5.54 23.98
CA LYS A 118 -33.27 -5.14 23.94
C LYS A 118 -33.88 -5.09 22.53
N PRO A 119 -33.24 -4.49 21.51
CA PRO A 119 -33.82 -4.43 20.17
C PRO A 119 -34.02 -5.83 19.57
N GLU A 120 -35.10 -6.03 18.82
CA GLU A 120 -35.37 -7.30 18.12
C GLU A 120 -34.70 -7.34 16.73
N ALA A 121 -34.42 -6.17 16.16
CA ALA A 121 -33.79 -6.03 14.85
C ALA A 121 -32.82 -4.85 14.81
N PHE A 122 -31.85 -4.92 13.91
CA PHE A 122 -30.86 -3.88 13.64
C PHE A 122 -30.87 -3.51 12.16
N LEU A 123 -30.79 -2.22 11.87
CA LEU A 123 -30.63 -1.69 10.51
C LEU A 123 -29.18 -1.25 10.31
N LEU A 124 -28.53 -1.82 9.31
CA LEU A 124 -27.14 -1.53 8.96
C LEU A 124 -27.06 -0.88 7.60
N ARG A 125 -26.26 0.17 7.50
CA ARG A 125 -25.88 0.75 6.22
C ARG A 125 -24.46 0.35 5.88
N VAL A 126 -24.29 -0.38 4.78
CA VAL A 126 -22.99 -0.90 4.34
C VAL A 126 -22.80 -0.66 2.85
N ASN A 127 -21.56 -0.79 2.37
CA ASN A 127 -21.30 -0.82 0.93
C ASN A 127 -22.11 -1.96 0.28
N PRO A 128 -22.77 -1.75 -0.88
CA PRO A 128 -23.60 -2.78 -1.52
C PRO A 128 -22.88 -4.10 -1.79
N LYS A 129 -21.57 -4.07 -2.06
CA LYS A 129 -20.80 -5.30 -2.28
C LYS A 129 -20.58 -6.08 -0.99
N VAL A 130 -20.35 -5.38 0.12
CA VAL A 130 -20.28 -5.99 1.46
C VAL A 130 -21.64 -6.56 1.86
N ALA A 131 -22.73 -5.87 1.54
CA ALA A 131 -24.08 -6.41 1.74
C ALA A 131 -24.28 -7.72 0.99
N ALA A 132 -23.81 -7.81 -0.25
CA ALA A 132 -23.90 -9.04 -1.04
C ALA A 132 -23.13 -10.19 -0.37
N GLU A 133 -21.93 -9.96 0.16
CA GLU A 133 -21.17 -10.96 0.92
C GLU A 133 -21.88 -11.39 2.21
N LEU A 134 -22.47 -10.43 2.95
CA LEU A 134 -23.22 -10.71 4.18
C LEU A 134 -24.48 -11.55 3.95
N LEU A 135 -25.13 -11.40 2.79
CA LEU A 135 -26.36 -12.10 2.42
C LEU A 135 -26.12 -13.44 1.72
N ARG A 136 -24.86 -13.89 1.58
CA ARG A 136 -24.57 -15.22 1.05
C ARG A 136 -25.09 -16.32 1.96
N GLN A 137 -25.39 -17.48 1.38
CA GLN A 137 -25.91 -18.64 2.13
C GLN A 137 -24.92 -19.18 3.16
N ASP A 138 -23.62 -19.08 2.89
CA ASP A 138 -22.52 -19.52 3.76
C ASP A 138 -22.01 -18.42 4.70
N SER A 139 -22.72 -17.29 4.79
CA SER A 139 -22.32 -16.15 5.62
C SER A 139 -22.39 -16.49 7.12
N PRO A 140 -21.37 -16.14 7.91
CA PRO A 140 -21.39 -16.25 9.38
C PRO A 140 -22.49 -15.43 10.06
N LEU A 141 -23.14 -14.52 9.31
CA LEU A 141 -24.29 -13.75 9.78
C LEU A 141 -25.46 -14.67 10.16
N HIS A 142 -25.70 -15.73 9.41
CA HIS A 142 -26.86 -16.60 9.64
C HIS A 142 -26.77 -17.30 11.01
N GLU A 143 -25.59 -17.82 11.35
CA GLU A 143 -25.32 -18.40 12.67
C GLU A 143 -25.51 -17.37 13.80
N LEU A 144 -25.18 -16.10 13.54
CA LEU A 144 -25.38 -15.03 14.51
C LEU A 144 -26.87 -14.74 14.72
N GLU A 145 -27.67 -14.66 13.66
CA GLU A 145 -29.12 -14.45 13.73
C GLU A 145 -29.81 -15.55 14.52
N GLU A 146 -29.51 -16.81 14.21
CA GLU A 146 -30.08 -17.97 14.91
C GLU A 146 -29.73 -17.99 16.40
N ARG A 147 -28.44 -17.74 16.72
CA ARG A 147 -27.97 -17.78 18.10
C ARG A 147 -28.47 -16.60 18.94
N ALA A 148 -28.57 -15.42 18.33
CA ALA A 148 -29.00 -14.20 19.02
C ALA A 148 -30.53 -14.05 19.07
N GLY A 149 -31.26 -14.72 18.17
CA GLY A 149 -32.70 -14.51 17.98
C GLY A 149 -33.01 -13.08 17.53
N LYS A 150 -32.15 -12.49 16.70
CA LYS A 150 -32.24 -11.10 16.20
C LYS A 150 -32.22 -11.08 14.68
N HIS A 151 -32.79 -10.03 14.09
CA HIS A 151 -32.79 -9.82 12.64
C HIS A 151 -31.86 -8.68 12.23
N PHE A 152 -31.07 -8.85 11.16
CA PHE A 152 -30.24 -7.79 10.60
C PHE A 152 -30.74 -7.39 9.21
N HIS A 153 -31.05 -6.11 9.04
CA HIS A 153 -31.45 -5.54 7.75
C HIS A 153 -30.31 -4.69 7.19
N PHE A 154 -30.04 -4.81 5.89
CA PHE A 154 -28.96 -4.07 5.23
C PHE A 154 -29.52 -3.10 4.19
N GLU A 155 -29.05 -1.85 4.26
CA GLU A 155 -29.28 -0.82 3.26
C GLU A 155 -27.97 -0.50 2.54
N GLY A 156 -28.02 -0.52 1.21
CA GLY A 156 -26.90 -0.12 0.37
C GLY A 156 -26.63 1.38 0.47
N GLY A 157 -25.41 1.76 0.85
CA GLY A 157 -24.93 3.12 0.70
C GLY A 157 -23.89 3.21 -0.42
N ASP A 158 -24.28 3.66 -1.62
CA ASP A 158 -23.35 3.80 -2.75
C ASP A 158 -22.18 4.77 -2.49
N ALA A 159 -22.32 5.64 -1.48
CA ALA A 159 -21.29 6.57 -1.04
C ALA A 159 -20.39 6.03 0.08
N LEU A 160 -20.60 4.78 0.54
CA LEU A 160 -19.79 4.20 1.60
C LEU A 160 -18.51 3.59 1.02
N PRO A 161 -17.32 3.94 1.57
CA PRO A 161 -16.09 3.24 1.22
C PRO A 161 -16.21 1.75 1.57
N LEU A 162 -15.38 0.92 0.92
CA LEU A 162 -15.08 -0.42 1.42
C LEU A 162 -14.33 -0.29 2.74
#